data_AF-A0A7I8ECK0-F1
#
_entry.id   AF-A0A7I8ECK0-F1
#
_cell.length_a   1.000
_cell.length_b   1.000
_cell.length_c   1.000
_cell.angle_alpha   90.00
_cell.angle_beta   90.00
_cell.angle_gamma   90.00
#
_symmetry.space_group_name_H-M   'P 1'
#
loop_
_entity.id
_entity.type
_entity.pdbx_description
1 polymer ?
#
loop_
_entity_poly.entity_id
_entity_poly.type
_entity_poly.pdbx_seq_one_letter_code
_entity_poly.pdbx_strand_id
1 'polypeptide(L)'
;MNRQQYGRRVLIALFALAALPIAAAQFAYDYLRPDGGQSFGELIAQPVATHASRWRLAAVGADNCGAQTQALLFSAGQLQRAQGEASRRLVATTTAPCTSAAVLATHPLLAAPGLYLIDPSGNAVLRYRPDQLADDAGRRRALQEIGKLLKQNRRLGDTWQNT
;
A
#
# COMPACT_ATOMS: atom_id res chain seq x y z
N MET A 1 -37.53 51.74 9.33
CA MET A 1 -36.61 50.57 9.32
C MET A 1 -35.27 51.03 9.90
N ASN A 2 -34.85 50.51 11.06
CA ASN A 2 -33.68 51.04 11.79
C ASN A 2 -32.36 50.76 11.05
N ARG A 3 -31.61 51.81 10.69
CA ARG A 3 -30.32 51.74 9.95
C ARG A 3 -29.30 50.81 10.63
N GLN A 4 -29.30 50.75 11.96
CA GLN A 4 -28.47 49.84 12.76
C GLN A 4 -28.86 48.36 12.60
N GLN A 5 -30.15 48.05 12.53
CA GLN A 5 -30.62 46.67 12.32
C GLN A 5 -30.33 46.19 10.90
N TYR A 6 -30.34 47.11 9.93
CA TYR A 6 -29.98 46.82 8.54
C TYR A 6 -28.49 46.48 8.39
N GLY A 7 -27.59 47.28 8.97
CA GLY A 7 -26.14 47.03 8.92
C GLY A 7 -25.73 45.70 9.56
N ARG A 8 -26.30 45.36 10.73
CA ARG A 8 -26.05 44.07 11.39
C ARG A 8 -26.50 42.88 10.54
N ARG A 9 -27.65 42.97 9.87
CA ARG A 9 -28.15 41.92 8.97
C ARG A 9 -27.25 41.74 7.75
N VAL A 10 -26.74 42.83 7.17
CA VAL A 10 -25.81 42.78 6.03
C VAL A 10 -24.49 42.09 6.44
N LEU A 11 -23.93 42.42 7.61
CA LEU A 11 -22.71 41.77 8.10
C LEU A 11 -22.90 40.27 8.34
N ILE A 12 -24.04 39.86 8.92
CA ILE A 12 -24.36 38.43 9.11
C ILE A 12 -24.51 37.73 7.76
N ALA A 13 -25.19 38.35 6.80
CA ALA A 13 -25.37 37.77 5.46
C ALA A 13 -24.04 37.59 4.73
N LEU A 14 -23.14 38.57 4.80
CA LEU A 14 -21.79 38.47 4.23
C LEU A 14 -20.97 37.37 4.91
N PHE A 15 -21.01 37.30 6.24
CA PHE A 15 -20.32 36.25 6.99
C PHE A 15 -20.86 34.87 6.63
N ALA A 16 -22.19 34.71 6.58
CA ALA A 16 -22.81 33.45 6.20
C ALA A 16 -22.43 33.04 4.77
N LEU A 17 -22.49 33.98 3.82
CA LEU A 17 -22.09 33.72 2.44
C LEU A 17 -20.62 33.27 2.33
N ALA A 18 -19.73 33.84 3.13
CA ALA A 18 -18.31 33.48 3.16
C ALA A 18 -18.03 32.16 3.89
N ALA A 19 -18.76 31.86 4.98
CA ALA A 19 -18.58 30.65 5.77
C ALA A 19 -19.26 29.42 5.14
N LEU A 20 -20.31 29.63 4.34
CA LEU A 20 -21.11 28.57 3.71
C LEU A 20 -20.29 27.59 2.87
N PRO A 21 -19.37 27.99 1.96
CA PRO A 21 -18.56 27.03 1.20
C PRO A 21 -17.62 26.19 2.09
N ILE A 22 -17.09 26.75 3.18
CA ILE A 22 -16.21 26.03 4.12
C ILE A 22 -17.02 24.99 4.90
N ALA A 23 -18.17 25.39 5.44
CA ALA A 23 -19.05 24.48 6.17
C ALA A 23 -19.58 23.36 5.25
N ALA A 24 -19.93 23.68 4.01
CA ALA A 24 -20.35 22.70 3.02
C ALA A 24 -19.22 21.72 2.68
N ALA A 25 -17.97 22.19 2.53
CA ALA A 25 -16.83 21.32 2.29
C ALA A 25 -16.58 20.37 3.47
N GLN A 26 -16.69 20.86 4.71
CA GLN A 26 -16.51 20.04 5.90
C GLN A 26 -17.62 18.98 6.03
N PHE A 27 -18.86 19.37 5.78
CA PHE A 27 -19.98 18.44 5.72
C PHE A 27 -19.77 17.37 4.65
N ALA A 28 -19.33 17.77 3.46
CA ALA A 28 -19.02 16.81 2.40
C ALA A 28 -17.87 15.86 2.77
N TYR A 29 -16.83 16.36 3.44
CA TYR A 29 -15.72 15.54 3.91
C TYR A 29 -16.13 14.53 4.97
N ASP A 30 -16.98 14.93 5.92
CA ASP A 30 -17.38 14.07 7.04
C ASP A 30 -18.46 13.06 6.64
N TYR A 31 -19.37 13.41 5.72
CA TYR A 31 -20.56 12.59 5.38
C TYR A 31 -20.57 11.99 3.98
N LEU A 32 -19.92 12.61 3.00
CA LEU A 32 -19.87 12.12 1.61
C LEU A 32 -18.52 11.47 1.28
N ARG A 33 -17.67 11.19 2.27
CA ARG A 33 -16.38 10.55 2.03
C ARG A 33 -16.61 9.19 1.38
N PRO A 34 -16.11 8.96 0.15
CA PRO A 34 -16.04 7.59 -0.34
C PRO A 34 -15.06 6.85 0.56
N ASP A 35 -15.37 5.59 0.90
CA ASP A 35 -14.37 4.71 1.49
C ASP A 35 -13.13 4.79 0.60
N GLY A 36 -12.00 5.25 1.18
CA GLY A 36 -10.74 5.39 0.46
C GLY A 36 -10.46 4.10 -0.30
N GLY A 37 -9.97 4.22 -1.55
CA GLY A 37 -9.92 3.11 -2.51
C GLY A 37 -9.55 1.80 -1.84
N GLN A 38 -10.49 0.83 -1.84
CA GLN A 38 -10.33 -0.42 -1.10
C GLN A 38 -9.24 -1.27 -1.77
N SER A 39 -7.99 -0.99 -1.39
CA SER A 39 -6.87 -1.86 -1.69
C SER A 39 -7.17 -3.21 -1.04
N PHE A 40 -6.92 -4.28 -1.79
CA PHE A 40 -7.07 -5.62 -1.24
C PHE A 40 -6.00 -5.85 -0.15
N GLY A 41 -4.78 -5.38 -0.38
CA GLY A 41 -3.76 -5.29 0.66
C GLY A 41 -4.01 -4.14 1.65
N GLU A 42 -3.46 -4.30 2.84
CA GLU A 42 -3.35 -3.23 3.84
C GLU A 42 -2.26 -2.23 3.40
N LEU A 43 -2.62 -0.96 3.28
CA LEU A 43 -1.68 0.10 2.90
C LEU A 43 -0.74 0.45 4.06
N ILE A 44 0.57 0.40 3.81
CA ILE A 44 1.62 0.76 4.78
C ILE A 44 2.32 2.05 4.36
N ALA A 45 2.84 2.09 3.13
CA ALA A 45 3.56 3.21 2.50
C ALA A 45 4.69 3.84 3.35
N GLN A 46 5.54 3.01 3.99
CA GLN A 46 6.62 3.46 4.86
C GLN A 46 7.96 2.78 4.54
N PRO A 47 9.11 3.45 4.76
CA PRO A 47 10.43 2.89 4.51
C PRO A 47 10.73 1.73 5.47
N VAL A 48 11.12 0.59 4.92
CA VAL A 48 11.46 -0.63 5.69
C VAL A 48 12.77 -1.27 5.25
N ALA A 49 13.31 -0.86 4.11
CA ALA A 49 14.45 -1.49 3.49
C ALA A 49 15.29 -0.47 2.72
N THR A 50 16.50 -0.88 2.36
CA THR A 50 17.36 -0.11 1.45
C THR A 50 16.83 -0.14 0.01
N HIS A 51 17.30 0.80 -0.80
CA HIS A 51 17.04 0.87 -2.22
C HIS A 51 17.50 -0.41 -2.94
N ALA A 52 16.75 -0.81 -3.97
CA ALA A 52 17.02 -1.98 -4.80
C ALA A 52 16.58 -1.71 -6.25
N SER A 53 17.03 -2.53 -7.20
CA SER A 53 16.61 -2.44 -8.61
C SER A 53 15.25 -3.09 -8.89
N ARG A 54 14.78 -3.97 -7.99
CA ARG A 54 13.54 -4.73 -8.18
C ARG A 54 12.59 -4.53 -7.01
N TRP A 55 11.31 -4.62 -7.30
CA TRP A 55 10.27 -4.78 -6.29
C TRP A 55 10.52 -6.08 -5.55
N ARG A 56 10.25 -6.09 -4.25
CA ARG A 56 10.40 -7.28 -3.40
C ARG A 56 9.05 -7.68 -2.86
N LEU A 57 8.73 -8.97 -2.94
CA LEU A 57 7.60 -9.57 -2.25
C LEU A 57 8.17 -10.32 -1.04
N ALA A 58 8.20 -9.65 0.11
CA ALA A 58 8.82 -10.15 1.32
C ALA A 58 7.85 -11.02 2.12
N ALA A 59 8.21 -12.30 2.29
CA ALA A 59 7.53 -13.24 3.16
C ALA A 59 8.03 -13.07 4.60
N VAL A 60 7.12 -12.59 5.45
CA VAL A 60 7.33 -12.40 6.88
C VAL A 60 6.47 -13.42 7.60
N GLY A 61 7.08 -14.39 8.29
CA GLY A 61 6.39 -15.31 9.19
C GLY A 61 6.89 -15.17 10.62
N ALA A 62 6.16 -15.76 11.56
CA ALA A 62 6.54 -15.77 12.98
C ALA A 62 7.56 -16.88 13.31
N ASP A 63 7.79 -17.80 12.38
CA ASP A 63 8.66 -18.95 12.53
C ASP A 63 9.98 -18.77 11.75
N ASN A 64 11.11 -19.14 12.36
CA ASN A 64 12.43 -19.04 11.74
C ASN A 64 12.54 -19.97 10.51
N CYS A 65 12.16 -19.47 9.33
CA CYS A 65 12.01 -20.24 8.09
C CYS A 65 11.21 -21.55 8.26
N GLY A 66 10.19 -21.53 9.13
CA GLY A 66 9.32 -22.68 9.38
C GLY A 66 8.21 -22.83 8.33
N ALA A 67 7.21 -23.65 8.63
CA ALA A 67 6.12 -23.96 7.71
C ALA A 67 5.32 -22.72 7.26
N GLN A 68 5.09 -21.74 8.15
CA GLN A 68 4.35 -20.53 7.83
C GLN A 68 5.16 -19.64 6.87
N THR A 69 6.42 -19.36 7.19
CA THR A 69 7.30 -18.58 6.32
C THR A 69 7.50 -19.25 4.97
N GLN A 70 7.68 -20.58 4.94
CA GLN A 70 7.83 -21.35 3.70
C GLN A 70 6.57 -21.29 2.84
N ALA A 71 5.37 -21.41 3.45
CA ALA A 71 4.11 -21.29 2.73
C ALA A 71 3.94 -19.90 2.10
N LEU A 72 4.24 -18.84 2.87
CA LEU A 72 4.23 -17.47 2.36
C LEU A 72 5.24 -17.29 1.22
N LEU A 73 6.46 -17.78 1.37
CA LEU A 73 7.48 -17.69 0.34
C LEU A 73 7.09 -18.44 -0.94
N PHE A 74 6.45 -19.60 -0.80
CA PHE A 74 5.88 -20.33 -1.93
C PHE A 74 4.79 -19.51 -2.63
N SER A 75 3.84 -18.93 -1.88
CA SER A 75 2.80 -18.05 -2.42
C SER A 75 3.40 -16.83 -3.12
N ALA A 76 4.45 -16.22 -2.56
CA ALA A 76 5.16 -15.11 -3.18
C ALA A 76 5.77 -15.50 -4.54
N GLY A 77 6.39 -16.68 -4.62
CA GLY A 77 6.91 -17.21 -5.86
C GLY A 77 5.82 -17.49 -6.91
N GLN A 78 4.66 -18.01 -6.51
CA GLN A 78 3.53 -18.23 -7.41
C GLN A 78 2.98 -16.91 -7.95
N LEU A 79 2.76 -15.93 -7.07
CA LEU A 79 2.32 -14.59 -7.46
C LEU A 79 3.32 -13.94 -8.41
N GLN A 80 4.62 -13.99 -8.10
CA GLN A 80 5.67 -13.46 -8.96
C GLN A 80 5.63 -14.09 -10.37
N ARG A 81 5.61 -15.42 -10.47
CA ARG A 81 5.54 -16.12 -11.76
C ARG A 81 4.30 -15.75 -12.56
N ALA A 82 3.16 -15.63 -11.88
CA ALA A 82 1.90 -15.28 -12.51
C ALA A 82 1.82 -13.82 -13.02
N GLN A 83 2.80 -12.96 -12.71
CA GLN A 83 2.89 -11.60 -13.27
C GLN A 83 3.32 -11.54 -14.75
N GLY A 84 3.69 -12.68 -15.36
CA GLY A 84 4.10 -12.73 -16.75
C GLY A 84 5.37 -11.91 -17.02
N GLU A 85 5.33 -10.99 -17.98
CA GLU A 85 6.47 -10.12 -18.32
C GLU A 85 6.98 -9.30 -17.12
N ALA A 86 6.07 -8.85 -16.26
CA ALA A 86 6.41 -8.05 -15.08
C ALA A 86 7.08 -8.87 -13.95
N SER A 87 7.11 -10.20 -14.06
CA SER A 87 7.77 -11.08 -13.08
C SER A 87 9.27 -10.77 -12.91
N ARG A 88 9.93 -10.23 -13.94
CA ARG A 88 11.35 -9.85 -13.91
C ARG A 88 11.63 -8.68 -12.97
N ARG A 89 10.62 -7.83 -12.73
CA ARG A 89 10.70 -6.63 -11.88
C ARG A 89 10.36 -6.90 -10.43
N LEU A 90 9.89 -8.11 -10.11
CA LEU A 90 9.49 -8.55 -8.77
C LEU A 90 10.38 -9.72 -8.33
N VAL A 91 10.77 -9.77 -7.06
CA VAL A 91 11.54 -10.89 -6.50
C VAL A 91 10.99 -11.30 -5.14
N ALA A 92 10.80 -12.60 -4.92
CA ALA A 92 10.45 -13.13 -3.60
C ALA A 92 11.65 -12.99 -2.64
N THR A 93 11.40 -12.46 -1.46
CA THR A 93 12.39 -12.29 -0.38
C THR A 93 11.78 -12.73 0.95
N THR A 94 12.56 -12.81 2.02
CA THR A 94 12.04 -13.15 3.34
C THR A 94 12.80 -12.41 4.44
N THR A 95 12.22 -12.19 5.61
CA THR A 95 12.93 -11.67 6.79
C THR A 95 13.62 -12.76 7.62
N ALA A 96 13.28 -14.03 7.38
CA ALA A 96 13.89 -15.17 8.05
C ALA A 96 15.06 -15.73 7.22
N PRO A 97 16.04 -16.43 7.83
CA PRO A 97 17.18 -16.99 7.11
C PRO A 97 16.80 -18.26 6.31
N CYS A 98 16.02 -18.11 5.24
CA CYS A 98 15.71 -19.19 4.31
C CYS A 98 16.78 -19.32 3.21
N THR A 99 17.22 -20.54 2.92
CA THR A 99 18.19 -20.80 1.84
C THR A 99 17.62 -20.59 0.44
N SER A 100 16.29 -20.63 0.29
CA SER A 100 15.59 -20.54 -0.99
C SER A 100 15.29 -19.11 -1.46
N ALA A 101 15.59 -18.08 -0.67
CA ALA A 101 15.32 -16.70 -1.01
C ALA A 101 16.30 -15.71 -0.35
N ALA A 102 16.42 -14.52 -0.93
CA ALA A 102 17.24 -13.46 -0.35
C ALA A 102 16.62 -12.94 0.96
N VAL A 103 17.48 -12.80 1.98
CA VAL A 103 17.08 -12.33 3.31
C VAL A 103 17.06 -10.80 3.34
N LEU A 104 15.97 -10.25 3.85
CA LEU A 104 15.76 -8.83 4.11
C LEU A 104 16.01 -8.55 5.58
N ALA A 105 16.61 -7.40 5.89
CA ALA A 105 16.76 -6.95 7.26
C ALA A 105 15.40 -6.86 7.95
N THR A 106 15.33 -7.33 9.20
CA THR A 106 14.13 -7.21 10.04
C THR A 106 13.85 -5.74 10.34
N HIS A 107 12.57 -5.35 10.32
CA HIS A 107 12.13 -3.99 10.62
C HIS A 107 10.85 -4.04 11.46
N PRO A 108 10.59 -3.09 12.40
CA PRO A 108 9.38 -3.11 13.23
C PRO A 108 8.07 -3.14 12.44
N LEU A 109 8.04 -2.49 11.27
CA LEU A 109 6.89 -2.51 10.37
C LEU A 109 6.70 -3.85 9.62
N LEU A 110 7.71 -4.72 9.65
CA LEU A 110 7.71 -6.08 9.11
C LEU A 110 7.59 -7.12 10.25
N ALA A 111 6.81 -6.82 11.30
CA ALA A 111 6.63 -7.71 12.45
C ALA A 111 5.46 -8.68 12.30
N ALA A 112 4.38 -8.26 11.63
CA ALA A 112 3.15 -9.04 11.54
C ALA A 112 3.22 -10.02 10.35
N PRO A 113 2.80 -11.30 10.50
CA PRO A 113 2.89 -12.25 9.40
C PRO A 113 2.14 -11.82 8.14
N GLY A 114 2.71 -12.10 6.96
CA GLY A 114 2.12 -11.77 5.66
C GLY A 114 3.14 -11.60 4.53
N LEU A 115 2.62 -11.24 3.35
CA LEU A 115 3.42 -10.82 2.20
C LEU A 115 3.45 -9.31 2.08
N TYR A 116 4.63 -8.73 2.13
CA TYR A 116 4.84 -7.29 1.98
C TYR A 116 5.35 -6.97 0.59
N LEU A 117 4.64 -6.12 -0.14
CA LEU A 117 5.09 -5.57 -1.41
C LEU A 117 5.94 -4.34 -1.12
N ILE A 118 7.25 -4.45 -1.35
CA ILE A 118 8.23 -3.40 -1.11
C ILE A 118 8.71 -2.86 -2.45
N ASP A 119 8.67 -1.54 -2.60
CA ASP A 119 9.09 -0.87 -3.82
C ASP A 119 10.65 -0.84 -3.96
N PRO A 120 11.16 -0.45 -5.14
CA PRO A 120 12.59 -0.25 -5.37
C PRO A 120 13.23 0.83 -4.49
N SER A 121 12.44 1.76 -3.95
CA SER A 121 12.92 2.80 -3.03
C SER A 121 13.06 2.30 -1.59
N GLY A 122 12.54 1.12 -1.28
CA GLY A 122 12.59 0.52 0.06
C GLY A 122 11.34 0.71 0.90
N ASN A 123 10.25 1.24 0.33
CA ASN A 123 8.99 1.41 1.04
C ASN A 123 8.14 0.14 0.98
N ALA A 124 7.67 -0.35 2.13
CA ALA A 124 6.58 -1.32 2.17
C ALA A 124 5.29 -0.60 1.76
N VAL A 125 4.76 -0.90 0.58
CA VAL A 125 3.57 -0.25 0.03
C VAL A 125 2.32 -0.96 0.52
N LEU A 126 2.23 -2.28 0.30
CA LEU A 126 1.08 -3.10 0.68
C LEU A 126 1.50 -4.30 1.51
N ARG A 127 0.60 -4.76 2.37
CA ARG A 127 0.69 -6.05 3.07
C ARG A 127 -0.54 -6.90 2.77
N TYR A 128 -0.30 -8.14 2.37
CA TYR A 128 -1.32 -9.18 2.22
C TYR A 128 -1.23 -10.12 3.41
N ARG A 129 -2.32 -10.24 4.16
CA ARG A 129 -2.37 -11.11 5.34
C ARG A 129 -2.50 -12.59 4.93
N PRO A 130 -2.04 -13.54 5.76
CA PRO A 130 -2.15 -14.97 5.45
C PRO A 130 -3.60 -15.44 5.21
N ASP A 131 -4.57 -14.91 5.95
CA ASP A 131 -6.01 -15.21 5.76
C ASP A 131 -6.52 -14.76 4.38
N GLN A 132 -6.02 -13.62 3.88
CA GLN A 132 -6.37 -13.12 2.56
C GLN A 132 -5.78 -13.96 1.42
N LEU A 133 -4.76 -14.77 1.69
CA LEU A 133 -4.07 -15.59 0.69
C LEU A 133 -4.42 -17.08 0.79
N ALA A 134 -5.28 -17.46 1.75
CA ALA A 134 -5.64 -18.85 2.02
C ALA A 134 -6.38 -19.50 0.84
N ASP A 135 -7.27 -18.75 0.18
CA ASP A 135 -8.08 -19.24 -0.94
C ASP A 135 -7.61 -18.71 -2.31
N ASP A 136 -8.12 -19.33 -3.38
CA ASP A 136 -7.78 -18.93 -4.75
C ASP A 136 -8.33 -17.56 -5.13
N ALA A 137 -9.45 -17.14 -4.53
CA ALA A 137 -10.07 -15.85 -4.83
C ALA A 137 -9.22 -14.70 -4.30
N GLY A 138 -8.72 -14.81 -3.08
CA GLY A 138 -7.83 -13.85 -2.45
C GLY A 138 -6.47 -13.78 -3.16
N ARG A 139 -5.87 -14.93 -3.50
CA ARG A 139 -4.64 -14.96 -4.32
C ARG A 139 -4.81 -14.27 -5.67
N ARG A 140 -5.95 -14.47 -6.34
CA ARG A 140 -6.26 -13.78 -7.62
C ARG A 140 -6.40 -12.27 -7.44
N ARG A 141 -7.01 -11.81 -6.34
CA ARG A 141 -7.12 -10.37 -6.04
C ARG A 141 -5.75 -9.75 -5.78
N ALA A 142 -4.90 -10.40 -4.99
CA ALA A 142 -3.52 -9.97 -4.77
C ALA A 142 -2.74 -9.90 -6.10
N LEU A 143 -2.84 -10.94 -6.94
CA LEU A 143 -2.19 -10.96 -8.26
C LEU A 143 -2.60 -9.74 -9.12
N GLN A 144 -3.90 -9.49 -9.23
CA GLN A 144 -4.44 -8.37 -10.02
C GLN A 144 -3.96 -7.02 -9.47
N GLU A 145 -3.94 -6.85 -8.15
CA GLU A 145 -3.51 -5.60 -7.51
C GLU A 145 -2.01 -5.35 -7.70
N ILE A 146 -1.16 -6.34 -7.42
CA ILE A 146 0.29 -6.24 -7.68
C ILE A 146 0.50 -5.95 -9.17
N GLY A 147 -0.25 -6.61 -10.06
CA GLY A 147 -0.17 -6.39 -11.51
C GLY A 147 -0.51 -4.96 -11.92
N LYS A 148 -1.55 -4.37 -11.33
CA LYS A 148 -1.91 -2.96 -11.55
C LYS A 148 -0.80 -2.04 -11.07
N LEU A 149 -0.26 -2.25 -9.87
CA LEU A 149 0.81 -1.43 -9.30
C LEU A 149 2.09 -1.46 -10.14
N LEU A 150 2.53 -2.65 -10.57
CA LEU A 150 3.73 -2.78 -11.41
C LEU A 150 3.53 -2.11 -12.78
N LYS A 151 2.32 -2.17 -13.35
CA LYS A 151 1.99 -1.54 -14.64
C LYS A 151 1.88 -0.02 -14.54
N GLN A 152 1.36 0.52 -13.44
CA GLN A 152 1.25 1.97 -13.21
C GLN A 152 2.62 2.59 -12.89
N ASN A 153 3.49 1.84 -12.21
CA ASN A 153 4.80 2.33 -11.78
C ASN A 153 5.95 1.76 -12.63
N ARG A 154 5.87 1.89 -13.96
CA ARG A 154 6.91 1.33 -14.86
C ARG A 154 8.31 1.90 -14.62
N ARG A 155 8.42 3.18 -14.26
CA ARG A 155 9.73 3.83 -14.05
C ARG A 155 10.43 3.42 -12.75
N LEU A 156 9.72 2.85 -11.78
CA LEU A 156 10.32 2.42 -10.52
C LEU A 156 11.09 1.11 -10.71
N GLY A 157 12.41 1.15 -10.46
CA GLY A 157 13.32 0.00 -10.54
C GLY A 157 14.20 -0.05 -11.80
N ASP A 158 13.86 0.74 -12.82
CA ASP A 158 14.53 0.68 -14.13
C ASP A 158 15.66 1.74 -14.28
N THR A 159 15.89 2.64 -13.30
CA THR A 159 16.65 3.89 -13.54
C THR A 159 17.72 4.30 -12.50
N TRP A 160 18.34 3.41 -11.73
CA TRP A 160 19.45 3.80 -10.81
C TRP A 160 20.84 3.30 -11.24
N GLN A 161 21.07 3.12 -12.55
CA GLN A 161 22.38 2.67 -13.06
C GLN A 161 23.26 3.77 -13.66
N ASN A 162 22.82 5.03 -13.69
CA ASN A 162 23.65 6.14 -14.19
C ASN A 162 23.68 7.29 -13.17
N THR A 163 24.56 7.22 -12.19
CA THR A 163 25.32 8.36 -11.62
C THR A 163 26.50 7.82 -10.82
#